data_AF-A0A920R3W4-F1
#
_entry.id   AF-A0A920R3W4-F1
#
_cell.length_a   1.000
_cell.length_b   1.000
_cell.length_c   1.000
_cell.angle_alpha   90.00
_cell.angle_beta   90.00
_cell.angle_gamma   90.00
#
_symmetry.space_group_name_H-M   'P 1'
#
loop_
_entity.id
_entity.type
_entity.pdbx_description
1 polymer ?
#
loop_
_entity_poly.entity_id
_entity_poly.type
_entity_poly.pdbx_seq_one_letter_code
_entity_poly.pdbx_strand_id
1 'polypeptide(L)' 'MVVLFLGFPVQANKAVVGQNAFRHSSGIHQDAFLKERTTFEIMEPDTVGWRGQALVLGKLSGGGWSSFTFT' A
#
# COMPACT_ATOMS: atom_id res chain seq x y z
N MET A 1 -21.57 -0.78 -0.29
CA MET A 1 -21.39 -2.21 -0.62
C MET A 1 -22.13 -2.53 -1.91
N VAL A 2 -21.48 -2.42 -3.07
CA VAL A 2 -22.11 -2.62 -4.40
C VAL A 2 -21.43 -3.78 -5.15
N VAL A 3 -20.11 -3.86 -5.04
CA VAL A 3 -19.27 -4.87 -5.70
C VAL A 3 -19.53 -6.29 -5.18
N LEU A 4 -19.79 -6.44 -3.87
CA LEU A 4 -20.19 -7.71 -3.24
C LEU A 4 -21.52 -8.27 -3.75
N PHE A 5 -22.49 -7.42 -4.11
CA PHE A 5 -23.81 -7.88 -4.59
C PHE A 5 -23.78 -8.36 -6.04
N LEU A 6 -22.86 -7.82 -6.84
CA LEU A 6 -22.73 -8.16 -8.26
C LEU A 6 -21.76 -9.32 -8.51
N GLY A 7 -21.12 -9.85 -7.46
CA GLY A 7 -20.21 -11.00 -7.56
C GLY A 7 -18.86 -10.71 -8.25
N PHE A 8 -18.55 -9.45 -8.54
CA PHE A 8 -17.25 -9.08 -9.13
C PHE A 8 -16.21 -8.88 -8.03
N PRO A 9 -14.99 -9.45 -8.15
CA PRO A 9 -13.92 -9.14 -7.21
C PRO A 9 -13.40 -7.71 -7.43
N VAL A 10 -13.03 -7.02 -6.34
CA VAL A 10 -12.33 -5.73 -6.43
C VAL A 10 -10.90 -6.00 -6.90
N GLN A 11 -10.50 -5.32 -7.97
CA GLN A 11 -9.12 -5.38 -8.46
C GLN A 11 -8.15 -4.82 -7.42
N ALA A 12 -6.99 -5.46 -7.25
CA ALA A 12 -5.99 -5.04 -6.25
C ALA A 12 -5.52 -3.58 -6.44
N ASN A 13 -5.46 -3.10 -7.68
CA ASN A 13 -5.00 -1.74 -8.01
C ASN A 13 -6.14 -0.71 -8.14
N LYS A 14 -7.38 -1.08 -7.76
CA LYS A 14 -8.50 -0.16 -7.75
C LYS A 14 -8.20 0.98 -6.77
N ALA A 15 -8.30 2.22 -7.23
CA ALA A 15 -8.10 3.40 -6.37
C ALA A 15 -9.00 3.33 -5.13
N VAL A 16 -8.46 3.75 -3.98
CA VAL A 16 -9.11 3.82 -2.66
C VAL A 16 -9.45 2.47 -2.02
N VAL A 17 -10.00 1.51 -2.78
CA VAL A 17 -10.60 0.28 -2.23
C VAL A 17 -9.87 -1.02 -2.60
N GLY A 18 -8.91 -0.97 -3.52
CA GLY A 18 -8.11 -2.14 -3.91
C GLY A 18 -6.98 -2.44 -2.92
N GLN A 19 -6.64 -3.71 -2.74
CA GLN A 19 -5.61 -4.19 -1.78
C GLN A 19 -4.26 -3.45 -1.85
N ASN A 20 -3.89 -2.87 -3.00
CA ASN A 20 -2.64 -2.14 -3.21
C ASN A 20 -2.82 -0.61 -3.19
N ALA A 21 -4.01 -0.08 -2.88
CA ALA A 21 -4.32 1.35 -2.99
C ALA A 21 -3.39 2.26 -2.17
N PHE A 22 -2.80 1.74 -1.09
CA PHE A 22 -1.89 2.45 -0.20
C PHE A 22 -0.57 1.68 0.05
N ARG A 23 -0.19 0.77 -0.85
CA ARG A 23 1.04 -0.05 -0.69
C ARG A 23 2.24 0.58 -1.39
N HIS A 24 3.34 0.75 -0.64
CA HIS A 24 4.62 1.27 -1.16
C HIS A 24 5.70 0.18 -1.17
N SER A 25 6.21 -0.17 -2.36
CA SER A 25 7.10 -1.34 -2.55
C SER A 25 8.56 -1.00 -2.89
N SER A 26 8.85 0.18 -3.41
CA SER A 26 10.23 0.58 -3.74
C SER A 26 10.90 1.25 -2.54
N GLY A 27 12.20 1.00 -2.34
CA GLY A 27 12.95 1.60 -1.22
C GLY A 27 12.95 3.12 -1.23
N ILE A 28 12.93 3.76 -2.40
CA ILE A 28 12.81 5.22 -2.52
C ILE A 28 11.42 5.74 -2.14
N HIS A 29 10.34 5.01 -2.46
CA HIS A 29 8.99 5.40 -2.05
C HIS A 29 8.79 5.17 -0.56
N GLN A 30 9.44 4.14 0.02
CA GLN A 30 9.45 3.90 1.46
C GLN A 30 10.22 4.99 2.21
N ASP A 31 11.42 5.34 1.75
CA ASP A 31 12.24 6.40 2.35
C ASP A 31 11.52 7.75 2.31
N ALA A 32 10.88 8.09 1.18
CA ALA A 32 10.08 9.30 1.07
C ALA A 32 8.81 9.24 1.92
N PHE A 33 8.11 8.10 2.00
CA PHE A 33 6.96 7.92 2.89
C PHE A 33 7.34 8.11 4.37
N LEU A 34 8.51 7.62 4.79
CA LEU A 34 9.01 7.77 6.16
C LEU A 34 9.43 9.21 6.50
N LYS A 35 9.89 9.97 5.50
CA LYS A 35 10.32 11.37 5.66
C LYS A 35 9.17 12.36 5.57
N GLU A 36 8.29 12.18 4.59
CA GLU A 36 7.13 13.02 4.33
C GLU A 36 6.05 12.22 3.60
N ARG A 37 5.07 11.74 4.38
CA ARG A 37 4.00 10.86 3.92
C ARG A 37 3.18 11.46 2.77
N THR A 38 2.98 12.77 2.77
CA THR A 38 2.20 13.47 1.72
C THR A 38 2.85 13.43 0.33
N THR A 39 4.13 13.07 0.24
CA THR A 39 4.86 12.93 -1.03
C THR A 39 4.27 11.83 -1.92
N PHE A 40 3.77 10.75 -1.31
CA PHE A 40 3.25 9.58 -2.03
C PHE A 40 1.83 9.17 -1.60
N GLU A 41 1.25 9.87 -0.62
CA GLU A 41 -0.16 9.71 -0.25
C GLU A 41 -0.91 11.04 -0.37
N ILE A 42 -1.77 11.13 -1.38
CA ILE A 42 -2.60 12.33 -1.65
C ILE A 42 -3.68 12.51 -0.56
N MET A 43 -4.03 11.43 0.14
CA MET A 43 -5.03 11.44 1.21
C MET A 43 -4.72 10.40 2.29
N GLU A 44 -5.17 10.66 3.52
CA GLU A 44 -5.01 9.74 4.64
C GLU A 44 -5.92 8.50 4.47
N PRO A 45 -5.40 7.27 4.57
CA PRO A 45 -6.18 6.05 4.38
C PRO A 45 -7.36 5.94 5.37
N ASP A 46 -7.18 6.45 6.59
CA ASP A 46 -8.22 6.44 7.63
C ASP A 46 -9.45 7.25 7.21
N THR A 47 -9.28 8.30 6.40
CA THR A 47 -10.39 9.16 5.93
C THR A 47 -11.35 8.43 4.99
N VAL A 48 -10.91 7.32 4.39
CA VAL A 48 -11.70 6.46 3.50
C VAL A 48 -11.98 5.10 4.13
N GLY A 49 -11.68 4.92 5.43
CA GLY A 49 -11.90 3.68 6.15
C GLY A 49 -10.97 2.54 5.73
N TRP A 50 -9.81 2.86 5.14
CA TRP A 50 -8.81 1.87 4.76
C TRP A 50 -8.08 1.34 6.01
N ARG A 51 -8.02 0.01 6.17
CA ARG A 51 -7.35 -0.65 7.32
C ARG A 51 -6.24 -1.62 6.91
N GLY A 52 -5.78 -1.52 5.66
CA GLY A 52 -4.74 -2.39 5.11
C GLY A 52 -3.32 -1.95 5.50
N GLN A 53 -2.34 -2.84 5.31
CA GLN A 53 -0.92 -2.55 5.57
C GLN A 53 -0.31 -1.71 4.43
N ALA A 54 0.33 -0.58 4.77
CA ALA A 54 0.87 0.38 3.80
C ALA A 54 2.32 0.10 3.36
N LEU A 55 3.11 -0.58 4.21
CA LEU A 55 4.51 -0.87 3.91
C LEU A 55 4.70 -2.33 3.47
N VAL A 56 5.28 -2.52 2.28
CA VAL A 56 5.62 -3.85 1.75
C VAL A 56 7.13 -3.97 1.69
N LEU A 57 7.74 -4.64 2.67
CA LEU A 57 9.18 -4.89 2.70
C LEU A 57 9.53 -6.03 1.72
N GLY A 58 10.47 -5.79 0.81
CA GLY A 58 10.89 -6.74 -0.22
C GLY A 58 12.30 -6.43 -0.71
N LYS A 59 12.86 -7.25 -1.61
CA LYS A 59 14.28 -7.17 -2.04
C LYS A 59 14.76 -5.77 -2.49
N LEU A 60 13.86 -4.88 -2.92
CA LEU A 60 14.14 -3.53 -3.38
C LEU A 60 14.02 -2.44 -2.28
N SER A 61 13.76 -2.80 -1.02
CA SER A 61 13.59 -1.85 0.10
C SER A 61 14.91 -1.26 0.64
N GLY A 62 16.06 -1.61 0.05
CA GLY A 62 17.38 -1.11 0.46
C GLY A 62 18.11 -2.06 1.41
N GLY A 63 19.45 -2.11 1.29
CA GLY A 63 20.31 -3.16 1.86
C GLY A 63 20.38 -3.28 3.39
N GLY A 64 19.66 -2.45 4.15
CA GLY A 64 19.59 -2.52 5.62
C GLY A 64 18.54 -3.48 6.19
N TRP A 65 17.68 -4.09 5.35
CA TRP A 65 16.54 -4.91 5.80
C TRP A 65 16.58 -6.35 5.24
N SER A 66 17.77 -6.94 5.14
CA SER A 66 18.05 -8.19 4.41
C SER A 66 17.60 -9.50 5.08
N SER A 67 16.59 -9.49 5.97
CA SER A 67 16.15 -10.72 6.64
C SER A 67 14.65 -10.84 6.88
N PHE A 68 13.79 -10.55 5.90
CA PHE A 68 12.43 -11.10 5.92
C PHE A 68 11.94 -11.42 4.51
N THR A 69 11.92 -12.71 4.18
CA THR A 69 11.27 -13.27 2.98
C THR A 69 9.78 -13.41 3.27
N PHE A 70 8.91 -12.77 2.49
CA PHE A 70 7.45 -13.01 2.54
C PHE A 70 7.09 -14.06 1.48
N THR A 71 6.76 -15.28 1.92
CA THR A 71 5.72 -16.09 1.25
C THR A 71 4.35 -15.66 1.74
#